data_AF-A0A3R8U9Q2-F1
#
_entry.id   AF-A0A3R8U9Q2-F1
#
_cell.length_a   1.000
_cell.length_b   1.000
_cell.length_c   1.000
_cell.angle_alpha   90.00
_cell.angle_beta   90.00
_cell.angle_gamma   90.00
#
_symmetry.space_group_name_H-M   'P 1'
#
loop_
_entity.id
_entity.type
_entity.pdbx_description
1 polymer ?
#
loop_
_entity_poly.entity_id
_entity_poly.type
_entity_poly.pdbx_seq_one_letter_code
_entity_poly.pdbx_strand_id
1 'polypeptide(L)'
;MDGICTTFVLCCQLGTLCGQASIKDLPGCWERQVDADWHISFNGHEGEVRNSSGLSVPPLSILVKHSRYFADGIITPFGGMIVGGREAEADLMAALEGAIRVLGGTPATDAESDRQGARCS
;
A
#
# COMPACT_ATOMS: atom_id res chain seq x y z
N MET A 1 -10.39 -8.79 9.87
CA MET A 1 -9.82 -8.51 8.54
C MET A 1 -9.50 -9.81 7.82
N ASP A 2 -10.20 -10.90 8.16
CA ASP A 2 -9.92 -12.23 7.62
C ASP A 2 -10.22 -12.21 6.11
N GLY A 3 -9.15 -12.18 5.29
CA GLY A 3 -9.23 -12.27 3.83
C GLY A 3 -8.77 -11.03 3.04
N ILE A 4 -8.41 -9.91 3.67
CA ILE A 4 -7.83 -8.75 2.95
C ILE A 4 -6.31 -8.83 3.01
N CYS A 5 -5.64 -8.58 1.88
CA CYS A 5 -4.19 -8.49 1.78
C CYS A 5 -3.61 -7.45 2.75
N THR A 6 -2.69 -7.86 3.62
CA THR A 6 -2.04 -6.99 4.62
C THR A 6 -1.34 -5.79 3.98
N THR A 7 -0.61 -5.99 2.89
CA THR A 7 0.07 -4.91 2.16
C THR A 7 -0.93 -3.86 1.65
N PHE A 8 -2.10 -4.30 1.16
CA PHE A 8 -3.19 -3.40 0.77
C PHE A 8 -3.73 -2.59 1.96
N VAL A 9 -3.92 -3.24 3.12
CA VAL A 9 -4.36 -2.57 4.35
C VAL A 9 -3.37 -1.49 4.79
N LEU A 10 -2.07 -1.78 4.75
CA LEU A 10 -1.03 -0.81 5.10
C LEU A 10 -1.04 0.41 4.16
N CYS A 11 -1.23 0.21 2.85
CA CYS A 11 -1.37 1.32 1.91
C CYS A 11 -2.61 2.18 2.19
N CYS A 12 -3.76 1.58 2.48
CA CYS A 12 -4.97 2.30 2.88
C CYS A 12 -4.77 3.10 4.17
N GLN A 13 -4.10 2.50 5.15
CA GLN A 13 -3.76 3.14 6.41
C GLN A 13 -2.84 4.36 6.18
N LEU A 14 -1.81 4.21 5.35
CA LEU A 14 -0.92 5.30 4.98
C LEU A 14 -1.69 6.46 4.31
N GLY A 15 -2.60 6.15 3.38
CA GLY A 15 -3.47 7.15 2.75
C GLY A 15 -4.30 7.92 3.77
N THR A 16 -4.91 7.21 4.73
CA THR A 16 -5.70 7.82 5.81
C THR A 16 -4.84 8.75 6.68
N LEU A 17 -3.64 8.31 7.07
CA LEU A 17 -2.71 9.13 7.86
C LEU A 17 -2.19 10.35 7.10
N CYS A 18 -2.14 10.27 5.76
CA CYS A 18 -1.84 11.41 4.90
C CYS A 18 -3.04 12.36 4.69
N GLY A 19 -4.14 12.16 5.41
CA GLY A 19 -5.33 13.01 5.37
C GLY A 19 -6.29 12.68 4.23
N GLN A 20 -6.13 11.55 3.54
CA GLN A 20 -7.07 11.15 2.49
C GLN A 20 -8.30 10.50 3.10
N ALA A 21 -9.42 11.20 3.04
CA ALA A 21 -10.72 10.68 3.46
C ALA A 21 -11.34 9.74 2.41
N SER A 22 -11.07 9.99 1.12
CA SER A 22 -11.64 9.22 0.01
C SER A 22 -10.77 9.34 -1.24
N ILE A 23 -10.12 8.24 -1.63
CA ILE A 23 -9.23 8.21 -2.81
C ILE A 23 -10.04 8.24 -4.11
N LYS A 24 -11.25 7.67 -4.12
CA LYS A 24 -12.13 7.64 -5.29
C LYS A 24 -12.64 9.02 -5.72
N ASP A 25 -12.59 10.00 -4.83
CA ASP A 25 -13.07 11.36 -5.10
C ASP A 25 -11.95 12.29 -5.61
N LEU A 26 -10.71 11.76 -5.72
CA LEU A 26 -9.58 12.49 -6.29
C LEU A 26 -9.65 12.51 -7.82
N PRO A 27 -9.13 13.56 -8.50
CA PRO A 27 -9.18 13.66 -9.97
C PRO A 27 -8.33 12.60 -10.70
N GLY A 28 -7.54 11.80 -9.98
CA GLY A 28 -6.68 10.76 -10.53
C GLY A 28 -6.24 9.79 -9.44
N CYS A 29 -5.09 9.13 -9.65
CA CYS A 29 -4.48 8.31 -8.60
C CYS A 29 -4.07 9.17 -7.41
N TRP A 30 -4.22 8.64 -6.20
CA TRP A 30 -3.47 9.15 -5.07
C TRP A 30 -2.04 8.60 -5.14
N GLU A 31 -1.04 9.47 -5.08
CA GLU A 31 0.36 9.09 -5.24
C GLU A 31 1.18 9.50 -4.03
N ARG A 32 2.09 8.60 -3.62
CA ARG A 32 2.91 8.82 -2.44
C ARG A 32 4.26 8.15 -2.55
N GLN A 33 5.30 8.93 -2.26
CA GLN A 33 6.60 8.39 -1.90
C GLN A 33 6.51 7.82 -0.47
N VAL A 34 6.76 6.52 -0.33
CA VAL A 34 6.70 5.80 0.95
C VAL A 34 7.99 6.05 1.74
N ASP A 35 9.13 5.82 1.10
CA ASP A 35 10.47 6.05 1.66
C ASP A 35 11.44 6.52 0.56
N ALA A 36 12.75 6.28 0.69
CA ALA A 36 13.72 6.67 -0.35
C ALA A 36 13.54 5.91 -1.68
N ASP A 37 12.92 4.73 -1.65
CA ASP A 37 12.99 3.75 -2.74
C ASP A 37 11.62 3.33 -3.28
N TRP A 38 10.59 3.29 -2.44
CA TRP A 38 9.23 2.87 -2.80
C TRP A 38 8.29 4.04 -3.07
N HIS A 39 7.63 3.97 -4.23
CA HIS A 39 6.53 4.86 -4.60
C HIS A 39 5.26 4.06 -4.87
N ILE A 40 4.11 4.59 -4.47
CA ILE A 40 2.81 3.98 -4.71
C ILE A 40 1.87 4.92 -5.47
N SER A 41 1.02 4.34 -6.33
CA SER A 41 -0.10 5.02 -7.00
C SER A 41 -1.37 4.22 -6.77
N PHE A 42 -2.30 4.78 -6.00
CA PHE A 42 -3.57 4.15 -5.67
C PHE A 42 -4.69 4.70 -6.55
N ASN A 43 -5.24 3.85 -7.41
CA ASN A 43 -6.48 4.11 -8.12
C ASN A 43 -7.70 3.67 -7.28
N GLY A 44 -8.47 4.65 -6.78
CA GLY A 44 -9.74 4.41 -6.08
C GLY A 44 -10.96 4.33 -6.99
N HIS A 45 -10.80 4.48 -8.30
CA HIS A 45 -11.89 4.56 -9.28
C HIS A 45 -12.32 3.16 -9.78
N GLU A 46 -13.54 3.08 -10.32
CA GLU A 46 -14.07 1.88 -10.97
C GLU A 46 -13.48 1.64 -12.37
N GLY A 47 -12.87 2.67 -12.96
CA GLY A 47 -12.17 2.63 -14.24
C GLY A 47 -10.65 2.64 -14.07
N GLU A 48 -9.94 2.26 -15.14
CA GLU A 48 -8.50 2.42 -15.22
C GLU A 48 -8.13 3.92 -15.25
N VAL A 49 -7.11 4.29 -14.49
CA VAL A 49 -6.62 5.68 -14.40
C VAL A 49 -5.12 5.69 -14.60
N ARG A 50 -4.61 6.71 -15.31
CA ARG A 50 -3.16 6.91 -15.44
C ARG A 50 -2.61 7.68 -14.24
N ASN A 51 -1.48 7.23 -13.71
CA ASN A 51 -0.73 8.00 -12.71
C ASN A 51 0.08 9.14 -13.36
N SER A 52 0.76 9.94 -12.53
CA SER A 52 1.58 11.08 -12.94
C SER A 52 2.71 10.72 -13.92
N SER A 53 3.17 9.46 -13.91
CA SER A 53 4.18 8.92 -14.82
C SER A 53 3.57 8.37 -16.13
N GLY A 54 2.26 8.48 -16.30
CA GLY A 54 1.53 7.99 -17.48
C GLY A 54 1.25 6.49 -17.49
N LEU A 55 1.55 5.76 -16.41
CA LEU A 55 1.29 4.33 -16.28
C LEU A 55 -0.19 4.08 -15.92
N SER A 56 -0.82 3.12 -16.58
CA SER A 56 -2.18 2.69 -16.24
C SER A 56 -2.20 1.93 -14.92
N VAL A 57 -3.06 2.35 -14.00
CA VAL A 57 -3.34 1.68 -12.74
C VAL A 57 -4.75 1.09 -12.82
N PRO A 58 -4.91 -0.25 -12.69
CA PRO A 58 -6.21 -0.90 -12.75
C PRO A 58 -7.20 -0.37 -11.71
N PRO A 59 -8.52 -0.54 -11.91
CA PRO A 59 -9.54 -0.15 -10.94
C PRO A 59 -9.27 -0.71 -9.55
N LEU A 60 -9.54 0.09 -8.52
CA LEU A 60 -9.49 -0.33 -7.10
C LEU A 60 -8.19 -1.05 -6.70
N SER A 61 -7.07 -0.61 -7.27
CA SER A 61 -5.76 -1.26 -7.11
C SER A 61 -4.65 -0.25 -6.88
N ILE A 62 -3.51 -0.76 -6.41
CA ILE A 62 -2.33 0.03 -6.10
C ILE A 62 -1.19 -0.46 -6.97
N LEU A 63 -0.64 0.44 -7.79
CA LEU A 63 0.64 0.25 -8.46
C LEU A 63 1.76 0.60 -7.49
N VAL A 64 2.75 -0.27 -7.35
CA VAL A 64 3.94 -0.05 -6.51
C VAL A 64 5.18 -0.11 -7.37
N LYS A 65 6.10 0.82 -7.17
CA LYS A 65 7.32 0.91 -7.96
C LYS A 65 8.51 1.22 -7.07
N HIS A 66 9.54 0.39 -7.18
CA HIS A 66 10.83 0.62 -6.56
C HIS A 66 11.72 1.44 -7.50
N SER A 67 12.48 2.38 -6.96
CA SER A 67 13.31 3.31 -7.74
C SER A 67 14.60 2.67 -8.30
N ARG A 68 15.25 1.78 -7.53
CA ARG A 68 16.54 1.15 -7.88
C ARG A 68 16.45 -0.21 -8.58
N TYR A 69 15.50 -1.05 -8.19
CA TYR A 69 15.32 -2.37 -8.78
C TYR A 69 14.20 -2.34 -9.81
N PHE A 70 14.19 -3.31 -10.73
CA PHE A 70 13.04 -3.61 -11.58
C PHE A 70 11.92 -4.27 -10.75
N ALA A 71 11.61 -3.70 -9.58
CA ALA A 71 10.52 -4.10 -8.72
C ALA A 71 9.29 -3.24 -8.99
N ASP A 72 8.29 -3.84 -9.63
CA ASP A 72 7.02 -3.21 -9.98
C ASP A 72 5.88 -4.22 -9.75
N GLY A 73 4.72 -3.75 -9.32
CA GLY A 73 3.62 -4.63 -8.97
C GLY A 73 2.27 -3.96 -8.86
N ILE A 74 1.23 -4.79 -8.95
CA ILE A 74 -0.14 -4.42 -8.67
C ILE A 74 -0.61 -5.15 -7.42
N ILE A 75 -1.16 -4.40 -6.47
CA ILE A 75 -1.74 -4.90 -5.23
C ILE A 75 -3.24 -4.60 -5.25
N THR A 76 -4.05 -5.61 -4.96
CA THR A 76 -5.50 -5.49 -4.80
C THR A 76 -5.92 -5.90 -3.38
N PRO A 77 -7.16 -5.64 -2.95
CA PRO A 77 -7.66 -6.12 -1.67
C PRO A 77 -7.51 -7.64 -1.48
N PHE A 78 -7.51 -8.41 -2.56
CA PHE A 78 -7.45 -9.88 -2.54
C PHE A 78 -6.03 -10.43 -2.73
N GLY A 79 -5.01 -9.56 -2.71
CA GLY A 79 -3.63 -9.91 -3.02
C GLY A 79 -3.18 -9.31 -4.34
N GLY A 80 -1.99 -9.67 -4.78
CA GLY A 80 -1.38 -9.07 -5.95
C GLY A 80 -0.08 -9.75 -6.33
N MET A 81 0.68 -9.09 -7.20
CA MET A 81 1.99 -9.57 -7.63
C MET A 81 2.94 -8.39 -7.72
N ILE A 82 4.13 -8.56 -7.11
CA ILE A 82 5.28 -7.68 -7.31
C ILE A 82 6.35 -8.51 -8.01
N VAL A 83 6.73 -8.08 -9.20
CA VAL A 83 7.87 -8.65 -9.92
C VAL A 83 9.11 -7.94 -9.40
N GLY A 84 9.88 -8.53 -8.48
CA GLY A 84 10.98 -7.80 -7.83
C GLY A 84 12.01 -8.62 -7.03
N GLY A 85 12.08 -9.93 -7.23
CA GLY A 85 12.85 -10.84 -6.37
C GLY A 85 12.03 -11.33 -5.16
N ARG A 86 12.52 -12.36 -4.45
CA ARG A 86 11.73 -13.07 -3.41
C ARG A 86 11.31 -12.20 -2.22
N GLU A 87 12.02 -11.11 -1.95
CA GLU A 87 11.84 -10.30 -0.74
C GLU A 87 11.13 -8.96 -1.01
N ALA A 88 10.74 -8.67 -2.25
CA ALA A 88 10.19 -7.37 -2.63
C ALA A 88 8.92 -6.98 -1.86
N GLU A 89 8.03 -7.94 -1.59
CA GLU A 89 6.83 -7.67 -0.80
C GLU A 89 7.16 -7.38 0.67
N ALA A 90 8.06 -8.15 1.28
CA ALA A 90 8.48 -7.94 2.66
C ALA A 90 9.19 -6.58 2.85
N ASP A 91 10.02 -6.20 1.88
CA ASP A 91 10.70 -4.90 1.86
C ASP A 91 9.70 -3.74 1.73
N LEU A 92 8.75 -3.83 0.79
CA LEU A 92 7.67 -2.84 0.67
C LEU A 92 6.84 -2.73 1.96
N MET A 93 6.51 -3.86 2.60
CA MET A 93 5.79 -3.85 3.86
C MET A 93 6.58 -3.11 4.94
N ALA A 94 7.88 -3.40 5.09
CA ALA A 94 8.75 -2.71 6.05
C ALA A 94 8.79 -1.19 5.79
N ALA A 95 8.89 -0.77 4.52
CA ALA A 95 8.83 0.64 4.14
C ALA A 95 7.49 1.30 4.53
N LEU A 96 6.37 0.64 4.24
CA LEU A 96 5.02 1.14 4.59
C LEU A 96 4.84 1.27 6.11
N GLU A 97 5.24 0.27 6.87
CA GLU A 97 5.18 0.33 8.33
C GLU A 97 6.05 1.46 8.89
N GLY A 98 7.27 1.64 8.35
CA GLY A 98 8.15 2.74 8.70
C GLY A 98 7.48 4.10 8.44
N ALA A 99 6.88 4.29 7.27
CA ALA A 99 6.17 5.51 6.92
C ALA A 99 4.96 5.77 7.85
N ILE A 100 4.19 4.73 8.18
CA ILE A 100 3.07 4.81 9.12
C ILE A 100 3.55 5.26 10.50
N ARG A 101 4.64 4.67 11.02
CA ARG A 101 5.22 5.03 12.32
C ARG A 101 5.71 6.49 12.34
N VAL A 102 6.34 6.96 11.26
CA VAL A 102 6.78 8.37 11.12
C VAL A 102 5.59 9.33 11.16
N LEU A 103 4.43 8.93 10.64
CA LEU A 103 3.19 9.72 10.71
C LEU A 103 2.43 9.56 12.04
N GLY A 104 3.00 8.85 13.02
CA GLY A 104 2.42 8.64 14.34
C GLY A 104 1.32 7.57 14.40
N GLY A 105 1.21 6.71 13.38
CA GLY A 105 0.30 5.56 13.38
C GLY A 105 0.93 4.28 13.92
N THR A 106 0.10 3.34 14.36
CA THR A 106 0.50 1.95 14.67
C THR A 106 0.16 1.05 13.48
N PRO A 107 1.14 0.42 12.82
CA PRO A 107 0.87 -0.45 11.67
C PRO A 107 -0.13 -1.56 11.96
N ALA A 108 -0.96 -1.89 10.97
CA ALA A 108 -1.98 -2.94 11.10
C ALA A 108 -1.40 -4.31 11.48
N THR A 109 -0.17 -4.61 11.05
CA THR A 109 0.59 -5.83 11.40
C THR A 109 0.85 -5.96 12.91
N ASP A 110 1.14 -4.84 13.58
CA ASP A 110 1.35 -4.80 15.02
C ASP A 110 0.02 -4.98 15.77
N ALA A 111 -1.06 -4.35 15.27
CA ALA A 111 -2.39 -4.42 15.87
C ALA A 111 -3.05 -5.81 15.77
N GLU A 112 -2.71 -6.62 14.76
CA GLU A 112 -3.16 -8.01 14.64
C GLU A 112 -2.43 -8.93 15.63
N SER A 113 -1.12 -8.69 15.84
CA SER A 113 -0.30 -9.43 16.80
C SER A 113 -0.80 -9.27 18.25
N ASP A 114 -1.19 -8.05 18.63
CA ASP A 114 -1.76 -7.75 19.96
C ASP A 114 -3.09 -8.47 20.22
N ARG A 115 -3.95 -8.61 19.19
CA ARG A 115 -5.23 -9.33 19.32
C ARG A 115 -5.05 -10.84 19.44
N GLN A 116 -3.98 -11.38 18.88
CA GLN A 116 -3.69 -12.81 18.93
C GLN A 116 -2.99 -13.19 20.25
N GLY A 117 -2.16 -12.31 20.81
CA GLY A 117 -1.60 -12.45 22.16
C GLY A 117 -2.66 -12.36 23.28
N ALA A 118 -3.63 -11.45 23.15
CA ALA A 118 -4.70 -11.26 24.13
C ALA A 118 -5.76 -12.40 24.17
N ARG A 119 -5.74 -13.31 23.17
CA ARG A 119 -6.62 -14.50 23.13
C ARG A 119 -5.99 -15.75 23.74
N CYS A 120 -4.72 -15.70 24.10
CA CYS A 120 -3.96 -16.82 24.68
C CYS A 120 -3.57 -16.59 26.15
N SER A 121 -4.22 -15.64 26.85
CA SER A 121 -3.99 -15.36 28.28
C SER A 121 -5.11 -15.92 29.17
#